data_AF-A0A957UJX1-F1
#
_entry.id   AF-A0A957UJX1-F1
#
_cell.length_a   1.000
_cell.length_b   1.000
_cell.length_c   1.000
_cell.angle_alpha   90.00
_cell.angle_beta   90.00
_cell.angle_gamma   90.00
#
_symmetry.space_group_name_H-M   'P 1'
#
loop_
_entity.id
_entity.type
_entity.pdbx_description
1 polymer ?
#
loop_
_entity_poly.entity_id
_entity_poly.type
_entity_poly.pdbx_seq_one_letter_code
_entity_poly.pdbx_strand_id
1 'polypeptide(L)'
;TGGHFTGEKLRGVVLPGGADWQLVRPDGAALLEAKYTLRTDDGALIYVTNRGIRHGPPEVLARIAQGELVDPARYYFRAAPSFETGASAYAWLNDIVMVCSGVRTADAVLLDFYAVT
;
A
#
# COMPACT_ATOMS: atom_id res chain seq x y z
N THR A 1 -9.96 7.50 6.49
CA THR A 1 -10.25 6.08 6.83
C THR A 1 -8.98 5.39 7.32
N GLY A 2 -9.08 4.19 7.92
CA GLY A 2 -7.97 3.48 8.59
C GLY A 2 -7.81 2.04 8.09
N GLY A 3 -7.33 1.13 8.94
CA GLY A 3 -7.07 -0.27 8.58
C GLY A 3 -6.25 -1.00 9.64
N HIS A 4 -5.82 -2.23 9.33
CA HIS A 4 -4.97 -3.04 10.19
C HIS A 4 -3.78 -3.59 9.41
N PHE A 5 -2.69 -3.85 10.10
CA PHE A 5 -1.54 -4.57 9.54
C PHE A 5 -1.04 -5.61 10.52
N THR A 6 -0.47 -6.68 9.98
CA THR A 6 0.10 -7.78 10.76
C THR A 6 1.27 -8.37 9.99
N GLY A 7 2.29 -8.78 10.73
CA GLY A 7 3.49 -9.43 10.22
C GLY A 7 4.33 -9.93 11.40
N GLU A 8 5.36 -10.71 11.12
CA GLU A 8 6.21 -11.32 12.16
C GLU A 8 6.86 -10.27 13.08
N LYS A 9 7.29 -9.14 12.51
CA LYS A 9 8.02 -8.08 13.24
C LYS A 9 7.17 -6.88 13.67
N LEU A 10 5.96 -6.72 13.13
CA LEU A 10 5.11 -5.56 13.41
C LEU A 10 3.62 -5.89 13.25
N ARG A 11 2.80 -5.32 14.14
CA ARG A 11 1.34 -5.40 14.11
C ARG A 11 0.75 -4.08 14.63
N GLY A 12 -0.41 -3.70 14.11
CA GLY A 12 -1.14 -2.54 14.61
C GLY A 12 -2.24 -2.05 13.68
N VAL A 13 -2.42 -0.73 13.67
CA VAL A 13 -3.50 -0.03 12.95
C VAL A 13 -2.97 1.04 12.01
N VAL A 14 -3.67 1.24 10.89
CA VAL A 14 -3.50 2.42 10.04
C VAL A 14 -4.34 3.54 10.62
N LEU A 15 -3.71 4.67 10.95
CA LEU A 15 -4.39 5.83 11.51
C LEU A 15 -5.21 6.56 10.44
N PRO A 16 -6.35 7.17 10.82
CA PRO A 16 -7.06 8.08 9.93
C PRO A 16 -6.20 9.30 9.61
N GLY A 17 -6.29 9.80 8.38
CA GLY A 17 -5.64 11.04 7.94
C GLY A 17 -4.78 10.90 6.68
N GLY A 18 -4.51 9.67 6.24
CA GLY A 18 -3.83 9.42 4.97
C GLY A 18 -4.72 9.50 3.74
N ALA A 19 -4.10 9.58 2.57
CA ALA A 19 -4.75 9.49 1.27
C ALA A 19 -3.81 8.88 0.21
N ASP A 20 -4.37 8.58 -0.97
CA ASP A 20 -3.62 8.16 -2.16
C ASP A 20 -3.86 9.18 -3.28
N TRP A 21 -2.80 9.90 -3.66
CA TRP A 21 -2.82 10.92 -4.69
C TRP A 21 -2.53 10.29 -6.04
N GLN A 22 -3.58 9.75 -6.66
CA GLN A 22 -3.46 9.01 -7.91
C GLN A 22 -3.42 9.93 -9.13
N LEU A 23 -2.54 9.63 -10.08
CA LEU A 23 -2.58 10.16 -11.45
C LEU A 23 -2.99 9.03 -12.40
N VAL A 24 -4.18 9.12 -12.97
CA VAL A 24 -4.64 8.19 -14.02
C VAL A 24 -4.21 8.74 -15.38
N ARG A 25 -3.38 7.97 -16.09
CA ARG A 25 -2.88 8.30 -17.42
C ARG A 25 -3.92 8.01 -18.51
N PRO A 26 -3.77 8.56 -19.73
CA PRO A 26 -4.67 8.26 -20.85
C PRO A 26 -4.75 6.77 -21.23
N ASP A 27 -3.72 5.98 -20.93
CA ASP A 27 -3.70 4.52 -21.14
C ASP A 27 -4.45 3.73 -20.04
N GLY A 28 -5.07 4.41 -19.07
CA GLY A 28 -5.80 3.81 -17.96
C GLY A 28 -4.92 3.38 -16.79
N ALA A 29 -3.59 3.45 -16.90
CA ALA A 29 -2.71 3.13 -15.78
C ALA A 29 -2.80 4.21 -14.70
N ALA A 30 -2.85 3.79 -13.44
CA ALA A 30 -2.83 4.68 -12.28
C ALA A 30 -1.45 4.68 -11.64
N LEU A 31 -0.79 5.84 -11.63
CA LEU A 31 0.35 6.11 -10.77
C LEU A 31 -0.16 6.41 -9.36
N LEU A 32 0.45 5.82 -8.36
CA LEU A 32 0.00 5.82 -6.97
C LEU A 32 1.02 6.53 -6.10
N GLU A 33 0.54 7.34 -5.17
CA GLU A 33 1.35 7.91 -4.10
C GLU A 33 0.48 7.98 -2.85
N ALA A 34 0.48 6.89 -2.08
CA ALA A 34 -0.22 6.84 -0.80
C ALA A 34 0.68 7.34 0.32
N LYS A 35 0.17 8.25 1.14
CA LYS A 35 0.83 8.73 2.36
C LYS A 35 -0.09 8.55 3.54
N TYR A 36 0.38 7.85 4.57
CA TYR A 36 -0.41 7.51 5.75
C TYR A 36 0.50 7.18 6.94
N THR A 37 -0.10 7.06 8.12
CA THR A 37 0.61 6.77 9.37
C THR A 37 0.12 5.46 9.96
N LEU A 38 1.05 4.58 10.32
CA LEU A 38 0.80 3.38 11.10
C LEU A 38 1.03 3.69 12.59
N ARG A 39 0.25 3.03 13.45
CA ARG A 39 0.54 2.91 14.88
C ARG A 39 0.62 1.45 15.25
N THR A 40 1.76 1.03 15.78
CA THR A 40 1.97 -0.33 16.28
C THR A 40 1.22 -0.55 17.59
N ASP A 41 1.02 -1.82 17.96
CA ASP A 41 0.34 -2.18 19.21
C ASP A 41 1.09 -1.69 20.46
N ASP A 42 2.41 -1.50 20.38
CA ASP A 42 3.27 -0.92 21.43
C ASP A 42 3.42 0.62 21.32
N GLY A 43 2.69 1.26 20.40
CA GLY A 43 2.51 2.71 20.35
C GLY A 43 3.50 3.48 19.45
N ALA A 44 4.41 2.82 18.76
CA ALA A 44 5.30 3.49 17.79
C ALA A 44 4.52 4.03 16.59
N LEU A 45 4.94 5.21 16.10
CA LEU A 45 4.42 5.82 14.88
C LEU A 45 5.39 5.58 13.74
N ILE A 46 4.85 5.14 12.60
CA ILE A 46 5.62 4.91 11.37
C ILE A 46 4.88 5.61 10.23
N TYR A 47 5.52 6.60 9.62
CA TYR A 47 5.01 7.24 8.41
C TYR A 47 5.36 6.39 7.20
N VAL A 48 4.43 6.27 6.26
CA VAL A 48 4.59 5.49 5.03
C VAL A 48 4.37 6.39 3.83
N THR A 49 5.32 6.34 2.90
CA THR A 49 5.10 6.80 1.52
C THR A 49 5.14 5.58 0.60
N ASN A 50 4.00 5.21 0.02
CA ASN A 50 3.87 4.04 -0.84
C ASN A 50 3.62 4.47 -2.29
N ARG A 51 4.69 4.43 -3.10
CA ARG A 51 4.66 4.82 -4.52
C ARG A 51 4.58 3.60 -5.40
N GLY A 52 3.68 3.60 -6.38
CA GLY A 52 3.50 2.43 -7.24
C GLY A 52 2.73 2.71 -8.52
N ILE A 53 2.39 1.62 -9.20
CA ILE A 53 1.59 1.64 -10.42
C ILE A 53 0.56 0.51 -10.40
N ARG A 54 -0.63 0.82 -10.88
CA ARG A 54 -1.67 -0.16 -11.21
C ARG A 54 -2.02 -0.06 -12.70
N HIS A 55 -1.89 -1.15 -13.44
CA HIS A 55 -2.27 -1.20 -14.87
C HIS A 55 -2.72 -2.60 -15.28
N GLY A 56 -3.40 -2.72 -16.41
CA GLY A 56 -3.93 -3.98 -16.92
C GLY A 56 -4.82 -3.75 -18.14
N PRO A 57 -5.42 -4.82 -18.69
CA PRO A 57 -6.38 -4.69 -19.79
C PRO A 57 -7.55 -3.75 -19.43
N PRO A 58 -8.02 -2.87 -20.34
CA PRO A 58 -9.06 -1.88 -20.04
C PRO A 58 -10.34 -2.48 -19.43
N GLU A 59 -10.78 -3.64 -19.92
CA GLU A 59 -11.95 -4.35 -19.41
C GLU A 59 -11.76 -4.87 -17.99
N VAL A 60 -10.52 -5.22 -17.60
CA VAL A 60 -10.17 -5.61 -16.23
C VAL A 60 -10.19 -4.38 -15.32
N LEU A 61 -9.60 -3.26 -15.77
CA LEU A 61 -9.55 -2.02 -14.99
C LEU A 61 -10.94 -1.42 -14.78
N ALA A 62 -11.84 -1.51 -15.76
CA ALA A 62 -13.22 -1.06 -15.64
C ALA A 62 -13.98 -1.79 -14.53
N ARG A 63 -13.83 -3.13 -14.46
CA ARG A 63 -14.42 -3.95 -13.38
C ARG A 63 -13.88 -3.58 -12.01
N ILE A 64 -12.56 -3.36 -11.90
CA ILE A 64 -11.93 -2.87 -10.67
C ILE A 64 -12.47 -1.49 -10.26
N ALA A 65 -12.66 -0.58 -11.22
CA ALA A 65 -13.21 0.75 -10.95
C ALA A 65 -14.66 0.72 -10.47
N GLN A 66 -15.41 -0.33 -10.81
CA GLN A 66 -16.76 -0.61 -10.30
C GLN A 66 -16.76 -1.34 -8.94
N GLY A 67 -15.58 -1.63 -8.38
CA GLY A 67 -15.43 -2.31 -7.10
C GLY A 67 -15.56 -3.83 -7.18
N GLU A 68 -15.56 -4.43 -8.38
CA GLU A 68 -15.57 -5.88 -8.51
C GLU A 68 -14.26 -6.49 -8.01
N LEU A 69 -14.38 -7.63 -7.33
CA LEU A 69 -13.21 -8.46 -7.02
C LEU A 69 -12.73 -9.15 -8.29
N VAL A 70 -11.58 -8.72 -8.79
CA VAL A 70 -10.91 -9.32 -9.94
C VAL A 70 -9.66 -10.07 -9.48
N ASP A 71 -9.41 -11.24 -10.08
CA ASP A 71 -8.19 -12.02 -9.87
C ASP A 71 -6.93 -11.12 -10.02
N PRO A 72 -6.11 -10.98 -8.97
CA PRO A 72 -4.89 -10.18 -9.00
C PRO A 72 -3.88 -10.58 -10.06
N ALA A 73 -3.94 -11.80 -10.59
CA ALA A 73 -3.07 -12.22 -11.70
C ALA A 73 -3.44 -11.54 -13.04
N ARG A 74 -4.61 -10.90 -13.13
CA ARG A 74 -5.14 -10.27 -14.36
C ARG A 74 -4.74 -8.80 -14.53
N TYR A 75 -4.11 -8.21 -13.53
CA TYR A 75 -3.62 -6.84 -13.57
C TYR A 75 -2.32 -6.71 -12.78
N TYR A 76 -1.52 -5.72 -13.13
CA TYR A 76 -0.33 -5.37 -12.38
C TYR A 76 -0.68 -4.34 -11.31
N PHE A 77 -0.29 -4.60 -10.07
CA PHE A 77 -0.41 -3.64 -8.96
C PHE A 77 0.77 -3.83 -8.01
N ARG A 78 1.81 -3.03 -8.20
CA ARG A 78 3.04 -3.08 -7.40
C ARG A 78 3.48 -1.70 -6.95
N ALA A 79 4.14 -1.65 -5.81
CA ALA A 79 4.64 -0.42 -5.22
C ALA A 79 5.99 -0.65 -4.50
N ALA A 80 6.69 0.44 -4.22
CA ALA A 80 7.92 0.51 -3.45
C ALA A 80 7.70 1.45 -2.25
N PRO A 81 7.26 0.92 -1.11
CA PRO A 81 7.02 1.71 0.09
C PRO A 81 8.34 2.10 0.77
N SER A 82 8.39 3.33 1.26
CA SER A 82 9.40 3.80 2.20
C SER A 82 8.76 4.14 3.55
N PHE A 83 9.56 4.02 4.60
CA PHE A 83 9.12 4.22 5.98
C PHE A 83 9.97 5.27 6.67
N GLU A 84 9.35 6.01 7.59
CA GLU A 84 10.02 6.92 8.49
C GLU A 84 9.50 6.71 9.92
N THR A 85 10.40 6.46 10.86
CA THR A 85 10.06 6.37 12.28
C THR A 85 11.19 6.86 13.18
N GLY A 86 10.82 7.50 14.29
CA GLY A 86 11.74 7.86 15.37
C GLY A 86 11.82 6.80 16.48
N ALA A 87 11.06 5.70 16.38
CA ALA A 87 11.07 4.65 17.39
C ALA A 87 12.28 3.73 17.20
N SER A 88 13.15 3.64 18.20
CA SER A 88 14.39 2.85 18.13
C SER A 88 14.15 1.37 17.83
N ALA A 89 13.08 0.78 18.37
CA ALA A 89 12.69 -0.61 18.12
C ALA A 89 12.36 -0.90 16.64
N TYR A 90 11.99 0.14 15.87
CA TYR A 90 11.58 0.04 14.48
C TYR A 90 12.52 0.78 13.52
N ALA A 91 13.67 1.25 13.99
CA ALA A 91 14.63 2.03 13.20
C ALA A 91 15.10 1.28 11.94
N TRP A 92 15.10 -0.06 11.97
CA TRP A 92 15.41 -0.90 10.81
C TRP A 92 14.52 -0.63 9.59
N LEU A 93 13.30 -0.11 9.77
CA LEU A 93 12.41 0.25 8.66
C LEU A 93 12.94 1.44 7.85
N ASN A 94 13.75 2.31 8.45
CA ASN A 94 14.33 3.46 7.77
C ASN A 94 15.43 3.05 6.78
N ASP A 95 16.04 1.87 6.97
CA ASP A 95 17.26 1.43 6.27
C ASP A 95 17.05 0.23 5.33
N ILE A 96 15.80 -0.07 4.97
CA ILE A 96 15.46 -1.21 4.09
C ILE A 96 14.76 -0.75 2.81
N VAL A 97 14.97 -1.52 1.75
CA VAL A 97 14.14 -1.44 0.55
C VAL A 97 13.02 -2.46 0.67
N MET A 98 11.78 -2.01 0.41
CA MET A 98 10.62 -2.88 0.35
C MET A 98 9.94 -2.82 -1.02
N VAL A 99 9.27 -3.91 -1.35
CA VAL A 99 8.31 -4.00 -2.46
C VAL A 99 6.96 -4.44 -1.93
N CYS A 100 5.90 -4.02 -2.60
CA CYS A 100 4.54 -4.30 -2.20
C CYS A 100 3.71 -4.83 -3.37
N SER A 101 2.88 -5.84 -3.10
CA SER A 101 1.86 -6.36 -4.02
C SER A 101 0.48 -6.00 -3.52
N GLY A 102 -0.35 -5.43 -4.40
CA GLY A 102 -1.68 -4.93 -4.03
C GLY A 102 -2.84 -5.68 -4.67
N VAL A 103 -3.93 -5.79 -3.93
CA VAL A 103 -5.25 -6.23 -4.40
C VAL A 103 -6.27 -5.15 -4.08
N ARG A 104 -7.10 -4.78 -5.06
CA ARG A 104 -8.20 -3.84 -4.86
C ARG A 104 -9.49 -4.62 -4.59
N THR A 105 -10.23 -4.23 -3.55
CA THR A 105 -11.62 -4.66 -3.32
C THR A 105 -12.55 -3.45 -3.50
N ALA A 106 -13.86 -3.64 -3.29
CA ALA A 106 -14.84 -2.57 -3.37
C ALA A 106 -14.56 -1.41 -2.41
N ASP A 107 -14.08 -1.72 -1.20
CA ASP A 107 -14.00 -0.82 -0.06
C ASP A 107 -12.60 -0.76 0.59
N ALA A 108 -11.68 -1.60 0.15
CA ALA A 108 -10.35 -1.71 0.72
C ALA A 108 -9.26 -1.96 -0.33
N VAL A 109 -8.01 -1.85 0.12
CA VAL A 109 -6.84 -2.31 -0.59
C VAL A 109 -6.09 -3.25 0.33
N LEU A 110 -5.87 -4.48 -0.12
CA LEU A 110 -5.03 -5.45 0.58
C LEU A 110 -3.61 -5.31 0.01
N LEU A 111 -2.64 -5.22 0.90
CA LEU A 111 -1.24 -4.94 0.54
C LEU A 111 -0.34 -5.92 1.28
N ASP A 112 0.41 -6.70 0.51
CA ASP A 112 1.49 -7.54 1.04
C ASP A 112 2.81 -6.81 0.87
N PHE A 113 3.63 -6.74 1.93
CA PHE A 113 4.90 -6.03 1.97
C PHE A 113 6.05 -7.02 2.14
N TYR A 114 7.12 -6.85 1.35
CA TYR A 114 8.28 -7.72 1.33
C TYR A 114 9.55 -6.90 1.38
N ALA A 115 10.47 -7.26 2.29
CA ALA A 115 11.82 -6.72 2.30
C ALA A 115 12.63 -7.30 1.14
N VAL A 116 13.44 -6.46 0.50
CA VAL A 116 14.44 -6.91 -0.47
C VAL A 116 15.68 -7.37 0.30
N THR A 117 16.12 -8.59 0.04
CA THR A 117 17.25 -9.26 0.71
C THR A 117 18.35 -9.61 -0.25
#